data_AF-A0A9E2YQH8-F1
#
_entry.id   AF-A0A9E2YQH8-F1
#
_cell.length_a   1.000
_cell.length_b   1.000
_cell.length_c   1.000
_cell.angle_alpha   90.00
_cell.angle_beta   90.00
_cell.angle_gamma   90.00
#
_symmetry.space_group_name_H-M   'P 1'
#
loop_
_entity.id
_entity.type
_entity.pdbx_description
1 polymer ?
#
loop_
_entity_poly.entity_id
_entity_poly.type
_entity_poly.pdbx_seq_one_letter_code
_entity_poly.pdbx_strand_id
1 'polypeptide(L)'
;MEAEKPVDDVDRELIAKMARHTWLSERCVRFQEACFLYQPQSPEEKANERQTVAVLRDLRIYTRYQAAHDRAYQRAANDLAKRRKDRASLERGIASQKRAEAEETRREKRQEQRDQLHPYKVLTAEMRTEQLAQRVLKAGAGFQAPNLGQLAA
;
A
#
# COMPACT_ATOMS: atom_id res chain seq x y z
N MET A 1 8.33 -8.61 17.15
CA MET A 1 7.62 -7.41 16.66
C MET A 1 8.29 -6.21 17.29
N GLU A 2 8.99 -5.38 16.51
CA GLU A 2 9.50 -4.11 17.05
C GLU A 2 8.33 -3.14 17.20
N ALA A 3 8.20 -2.53 18.38
CA ALA A 3 7.20 -1.51 18.63
C ALA A 3 7.58 -0.26 17.83
N GLU A 4 6.74 0.10 16.85
CA GLU A 4 6.92 1.30 16.04
C GLU A 4 6.95 2.54 16.93
N LYS A 5 8.09 3.24 16.95
CA LYS A 5 8.29 4.44 17.79
C LYS A 5 7.52 5.63 17.20
N PRO A 6 6.94 6.51 18.02
CA PRO A 6 6.31 7.72 17.53
C PRO A 6 7.34 8.64 16.88
N VAL A 7 7.02 9.09 15.66
CA VAL A 7 7.89 9.92 14.82
C VAL A 7 7.74 11.40 15.16
N ASP A 8 6.50 11.84 15.39
CA ASP A 8 6.12 13.25 15.56
C ASP A 8 5.55 13.52 16.96
N ASP A 9 5.62 14.78 17.41
CA ASP A 9 5.10 15.21 18.71
C ASP A 9 3.59 15.00 18.81
N VAL A 10 2.87 15.14 17.70
CA VAL A 10 1.43 14.85 17.67
C VAL A 10 1.14 13.36 17.83
N ASP A 11 1.97 12.48 17.26
CA ASP A 11 1.83 11.04 17.46
C ASP A 11 2.07 10.70 18.94
N ARG A 12 3.06 11.34 19.58
CA ARG A 12 3.30 11.20 21.02
C ARG A 12 2.09 11.66 21.84
N GLU A 13 1.49 12.79 21.49
CA GLU A 13 0.30 13.29 22.17
C GLU A 13 -0.89 12.34 22.03
N LEU A 14 -1.11 11.78 20.83
CA LEU A 14 -2.17 10.80 20.57
C LEU A 14 -1.96 9.52 21.37
N ILE A 15 -0.74 8.98 21.42
CA ILE A 15 -0.40 7.82 22.26
C ILE A 15 -0.61 8.16 23.74
N ALA A 16 -0.20 9.35 24.19
CA ALA A 16 -0.43 9.78 25.57
C ALA A 16 -1.92 9.94 25.90
N LYS A 17 -2.76 10.37 24.94
CA LYS A 17 -4.23 10.41 25.08
C LYS A 17 -4.80 8.99 25.17
N MET A 18 -4.34 8.07 24.32
CA MET A 18 -4.73 6.66 24.37
C MET A 18 -4.42 6.07 25.75
N ALA A 19 -3.18 6.20 26.23
CA ALA A 19 -2.78 5.70 27.55
C ALA A 19 -3.62 6.29 28.69
N ARG A 20 -3.86 7.61 28.67
CA ARG A 20 -4.71 8.29 29.66
C ARG A 20 -6.14 7.75 29.66
N HIS A 21 -6.73 7.54 28.49
CA HIS A 21 -8.10 7.02 28.39
C HIS A 21 -8.21 5.54 28.76
N THR A 22 -7.20 4.73 28.45
CA THR A 22 -7.12 3.34 28.94
C THR A 22 -7.09 3.31 30.47
N TRP A 23 -6.21 4.10 31.09
CA TRP A 23 -6.12 4.15 32.55
C TRP A 23 -7.43 4.63 33.21
N LEU A 24 -8.09 5.63 32.64
CA LEU A 24 -9.38 6.12 33.15
C LEU A 24 -10.50 5.09 32.97
N SER A 25 -10.51 4.33 31.88
CA SER A 25 -11.47 3.24 31.64
C SER A 25 -11.27 2.12 32.66
N GLU A 26 -10.04 1.66 32.87
CA GLU A 26 -9.68 0.65 33.88
C GLU A 26 -10.03 1.11 35.30
N ARG A 27 -9.77 2.38 35.62
CA ARG A 27 -10.15 2.96 36.91
C ARG A 27 -11.67 2.89 37.13
N CYS A 28 -12.47 3.07 36.08
CA CYS A 28 -13.92 2.93 36.20
C CYS A 28 -14.36 1.50 36.44
N VAL A 29 -13.70 0.49 35.87
CA VAL A 29 -13.99 -0.92 36.18
C VAL A 29 -13.85 -1.16 37.68
N ARG A 30 -12.78 -0.66 38.30
CA ARG A 30 -12.58 -0.78 39.77
C ARG A 30 -13.69 -0.08 40.57
N PHE A 31 -14.21 1.05 40.09
CA PHE A 31 -15.33 1.72 40.74
C PHE A 31 -16.67 1.01 40.53
N GLN A 32 -16.85 0.32 39.40
CA GLN A 32 -18.01 -0.52 39.17
C GLN A 32 -18.01 -1.72 40.11
N GLU A 33 -16.85 -2.36 40.33
CA GLU A 33 -16.70 -3.45 41.30
C GLU A 33 -17.10 -3.01 42.72
N ALA A 34 -16.73 -1.79 43.12
CA ALA A 34 -17.11 -1.22 44.41
C ALA A 34 -18.62 -0.89 44.55
N CYS A 35 -19.39 -0.93 43.45
CA CYS A 35 -20.83 -0.69 43.49
C CYS A 35 -21.63 -1.92 43.93
N PHE A 36 -21.01 -3.10 43.99
CA PHE A 36 -21.67 -4.33 44.43
C PHE A 36 -21.44 -4.55 45.92
N LEU A 37 -22.49 -4.40 46.72
CA LEU A 37 -22.45 -4.58 48.17
C LEU A 37 -23.11 -5.90 48.54
N TYR A 38 -22.32 -6.78 49.15
CA TYR A 38 -22.83 -8.02 49.74
C TYR A 38 -23.64 -7.68 50.99
N GLN A 39 -24.93 -8.03 50.97
CA GLN A 39 -25.78 -7.89 52.13
C GLN A 39 -25.52 -9.03 53.12
N PRO A 40 -25.66 -8.80 54.43
CA PRO A 40 -25.58 -9.87 55.42
C PRO A 40 -26.66 -10.92 55.12
N GLN A 41 -26.25 -12.18 55.02
CA GLN A 41 -27.18 -13.28 54.75
C GLN A 41 -28.11 -13.51 55.93
N SER A 42 -29.40 -13.72 55.65
CA SER A 42 -30.33 -14.24 56.65
C SER A 42 -30.05 -15.74 56.94
N PRO A 43 -30.52 -16.29 58.07
CA PRO A 43 -30.35 -17.71 58.39
C PRO A 43 -30.96 -18.63 57.31
N GLU A 44 -32.09 -18.22 56.73
CA GLU A 44 -32.79 -18.94 55.67
C GLU A 44 -32.05 -18.87 54.33
N GLU A 45 -31.43 -17.73 54.02
CA GLU A 45 -30.61 -17.56 52.82
C GLU A 45 -29.33 -18.41 52.90
N LYS A 46 -28.73 -18.48 54.08
CA LYS A 46 -27.53 -19.31 54.31
C LYS A 46 -27.82 -20.81 54.15
N ALA A 47 -28.99 -21.26 54.61
CA ALA A 47 -29.44 -22.65 54.43
C ALA A 47 -29.71 -23.00 52.95
N ASN A 48 -30.09 -22.01 52.15
CA ASN A 48 -30.37 -22.16 50.72
C ASN A 48 -29.21 -21.73 49.81
N GLU A 49 -28.02 -21.44 50.37
CA GLU A 49 -26.84 -20.95 49.67
C GLU A 49 -27.10 -19.71 48.78
N ARG A 50 -28.05 -18.85 49.19
CA ARG A 50 -28.39 -17.61 48.46
C ARG A 50 -27.60 -16.43 49.01
N GLN A 51 -27.07 -15.61 48.11
CA GLN A 51 -26.37 -14.37 48.46
C GLN A 51 -27.09 -13.18 47.83
N THR A 52 -27.59 -12.28 48.66
CA THR A 52 -28.21 -11.05 48.21
C THR A 52 -27.14 -9.98 47.99
N VAL A 53 -27.16 -9.35 46.81
CA VAL A 53 -26.23 -8.29 46.41
C VAL A 53 -27.03 -7.02 46.11
N ALA A 54 -26.71 -5.94 46.82
CA ALA A 54 -27.22 -4.62 46.51
C ALA A 54 -26.31 -3.90 45.53
N VAL A 55 -26.91 -3.19 44.57
CA VAL A 55 -26.18 -2.42 43.56
C VAL A 55 -26.36 -0.93 43.83
N LEU A 56 -25.25 -0.22 44.04
CA LEU A 56 -25.25 1.23 44.20
C LEU A 56 -25.67 1.92 42.89
N ARG A 57 -26.40 3.04 43.01
CA ARG A 57 -26.87 3.83 41.85
C ARG A 57 -25.72 4.43 41.04
N ASP A 58 -24.56 4.59 41.67
CA ASP A 58 -23.34 5.13 41.05
C ASP A 58 -22.79 4.24 39.94
N LEU A 59 -23.18 2.96 39.89
CA LEU A 59 -22.80 2.03 38.82
C LEU A 59 -23.08 2.66 37.44
N ARG A 60 -24.26 3.28 37.27
CA ARG A 60 -24.66 3.92 36.01
C ARG A 60 -23.72 5.06 35.61
N ILE A 61 -23.20 5.81 36.59
CA ILE A 61 -22.28 6.93 36.36
C ILE A 61 -20.96 6.37 35.85
N TYR A 62 -20.41 5.36 36.52
CA TYR A 62 -19.14 4.75 36.14
C TYR A 62 -19.21 4.03 34.79
N THR A 63 -20.32 3.37 34.45
CA THR A 63 -20.51 2.78 33.11
C THR A 63 -20.51 3.84 32.01
N ARG A 64 -21.17 4.99 32.23
CA ARG A 64 -21.17 6.09 31.26
C ARG A 64 -19.79 6.71 31.10
N TYR A 65 -19.07 6.88 32.19
CA TYR A 65 -17.71 7.42 32.19
C TYR A 65 -16.74 6.49 31.47
N GLN A 66 -16.81 5.18 31.73
CA GLN A 66 -16.06 4.16 30.98
C GLN A 66 -16.32 4.27 29.47
N ALA A 67 -17.59 4.24 29.05
CA ALA A 67 -17.97 4.35 27.64
C ALA A 67 -17.54 5.67 26.98
N ALA A 68 -17.42 6.76 27.75
CA ALA A 68 -16.88 8.02 27.24
C ALA A 68 -15.38 7.93 26.95
N HIS A 69 -14.62 7.28 27.84
CA HIS A 69 -13.19 7.07 27.65
C HIS A 69 -12.86 6.04 26.57
N ASP A 70 -13.63 4.97 26.44
CA ASP A 70 -13.45 4.00 25.36
C ASP A 70 -13.67 4.66 23.98
N ARG A 71 -14.68 5.52 23.85
CA ARG A 71 -14.90 6.31 22.63
C ARG A 71 -13.78 7.32 22.38
N ALA A 72 -13.25 7.95 23.43
CA ALA A 72 -12.14 8.88 23.31
C ALA A 72 -10.83 8.18 22.90
N TYR A 73 -10.57 6.99 23.44
CA TYR A 73 -9.49 6.11 23.02
C TYR A 73 -9.62 5.76 21.53
N GLN A 74 -10.80 5.30 21.10
CA GLN A 74 -11.05 4.94 19.70
C GLN A 74 -10.80 6.12 18.75
N ARG A 75 -11.23 7.33 19.11
CA ARG A 75 -10.94 8.54 18.32
C ARG A 75 -9.43 8.78 18.19
N ALA A 76 -8.70 8.77 19.30
CA ALA A 76 -7.26 8.99 19.28
C ALA A 76 -6.51 7.89 18.48
N ALA A 77 -6.94 6.63 18.60
CA ALA A 77 -6.38 5.51 17.85
C ALA A 77 -6.65 5.64 16.34
N ASN A 78 -7.86 6.04 15.95
CA ASN A 78 -8.22 6.25 14.55
C ASN A 78 -7.44 7.42 13.93
N ASP A 79 -7.26 8.51 14.67
CA ASP A 79 -6.48 9.66 14.21
C ASP A 79 -5.01 9.27 13.99
N LEU A 80 -4.43 8.47 14.89
CA LEU A 80 -3.07 7.95 14.76
C LEU A 80 -2.94 7.02 13.55
N ALA A 81 -3.91 6.11 13.36
CA ALA A 81 -3.93 5.19 12.21
C ALA A 81 -4.05 5.95 10.88
N LYS A 82 -4.91 6.98 10.83
CA LYS A 82 -5.07 7.84 9.65
C LYS A 82 -3.75 8.55 9.31
N ARG A 83 -3.10 9.18 10.29
CA ARG A 83 -1.80 9.84 10.08
C ARG A 83 -0.72 8.89 9.55
N ARG A 84 -0.63 7.68 10.09
CA ARG A 84 0.29 6.65 9.61
C ARG A 84 0.00 6.28 8.16
N LYS A 85 -1.28 6.08 7.82
CA LYS A 85 -1.71 5.77 6.45
C LYS A 85 -1.38 6.91 5.48
N ASP A 86 -1.61 8.16 5.89
CA ASP A 86 -1.33 9.33 5.07
C ASP A 86 0.17 9.44 4.76
N ARG A 87 1.04 9.25 5.77
CA ARG A 87 2.51 9.19 5.56
C ARG A 87 2.92 8.07 4.60
N ALA A 88 2.45 6.85 4.85
CA ALA A 88 2.73 5.71 3.98
C ALA A 88 2.18 5.90 2.55
N SER A 89 1.12 6.69 2.38
CA SER A 89 0.58 7.05 1.07
C SER A 89 1.47 8.08 0.36
N LEU A 90 1.97 9.10 1.07
CA LEU A 90 2.88 10.10 0.54
C LEU A 90 4.19 9.46 0.06
N GLU A 91 4.79 8.60 0.88
CA GLU A 91 6.02 7.88 0.53
C GLU A 91 5.85 7.02 -0.73
N ARG A 92 4.72 6.29 -0.83
CA ARG A 92 4.39 5.49 -2.01
C ARG A 92 4.16 6.35 -3.25
N GLY A 93 3.51 7.51 -3.11
CA GLY A 93 3.30 8.46 -4.19
C GLY A 93 4.63 8.95 -4.78
N ILE A 94 5.56 9.38 -3.91
CA ILE A 94 6.91 9.83 -4.31
C ILE A 94 7.69 8.68 -4.99
N ALA A 95 7.64 7.48 -4.42
CA ALA A 95 8.31 6.32 -5.00
C ALA A 95 7.74 5.95 -6.38
N SER A 96 6.42 6.07 -6.57
CA SER A 96 5.76 5.84 -7.85
C SER A 96 6.14 6.89 -8.90
N GLN A 97 6.18 8.16 -8.52
CA GLN A 97 6.60 9.25 -9.42
C GLN A 97 8.04 9.05 -9.89
N LYS A 98 8.98 8.76 -8.97
CA LYS A 98 10.38 8.47 -9.31
C LYS A 98 10.52 7.28 -10.26
N ARG A 99 9.69 6.24 -10.11
CA ARG A 99 9.67 5.09 -11.02
C ARG A 99 9.17 5.48 -12.42
N ALA A 100 8.12 6.28 -12.49
CA ALA A 100 7.58 6.77 -13.76
C ALA A 100 8.59 7.66 -14.49
N GLU A 101 9.22 8.61 -13.80
CA GLU A 101 10.29 9.45 -14.35
C GLU A 101 11.49 8.62 -14.83
N ALA A 102 11.90 7.60 -14.05
CA ALA A 102 12.96 6.69 -14.45
C ALA A 102 12.58 5.82 -15.66
N GLU A 103 11.29 5.52 -15.86
CA GLU A 103 10.83 4.78 -17.04
C GLU A 103 10.77 5.67 -18.28
N GLU A 104 10.27 6.90 -18.16
CA GLU A 104 10.24 7.87 -19.25
C GLU A 104 11.65 8.20 -19.73
N THR A 105 12.58 8.49 -18.82
CA THR A 105 14.00 8.69 -19.19
C THR A 105 14.63 7.47 -19.87
N ARG A 106 14.22 6.25 -19.51
CA ARG A 106 14.65 5.02 -20.23
C ARG A 106 14.01 4.90 -21.60
N ARG A 107 12.77 5.36 -21.79
CA ARG A 107 12.07 5.39 -23.08
C ARG A 107 12.73 6.40 -24.00
N GLU A 108 12.97 7.62 -23.52
CA GLU A 108 13.67 8.69 -24.23
C GLU A 108 15.05 8.23 -24.70
N LYS A 109 15.90 7.70 -23.80
CA LYS A 109 17.22 7.18 -24.18
C LYS A 109 17.16 6.07 -25.23
N ARG A 110 16.17 5.18 -25.17
CA ARG A 110 15.98 4.13 -26.18
C ARG A 110 15.53 4.70 -27.52
N GLN A 111 14.70 5.74 -27.49
CA GLN A 111 14.26 6.43 -28.70
C GLN A 111 15.44 7.17 -29.34
N GLU A 112 16.22 7.93 -28.56
CA GLU A 112 17.43 8.61 -29.04
C GLU A 112 18.42 7.63 -29.68
N GLN A 113 18.67 6.48 -29.05
CA GLN A 113 19.54 5.45 -29.62
C GLN A 113 19.00 4.91 -30.95
N ARG A 114 17.67 4.71 -31.06
CA ARG A 114 17.03 4.29 -32.30
C ARG A 114 17.15 5.34 -33.38
N ASP A 115 16.93 6.61 -33.04
CA ASP A 115 17.00 7.73 -33.96
C ASP A 115 18.44 7.93 -34.47
N GLN A 116 19.44 7.77 -33.60
CA GLN A 116 20.86 7.78 -33.98
C GLN A 116 21.24 6.60 -34.90
N LEU A 117 20.68 5.41 -34.67
CA LEU A 117 20.95 4.20 -35.47
C LEU A 117 20.19 4.19 -36.81
N HIS A 118 19.04 4.88 -36.88
CA HIS A 118 18.17 4.92 -38.05
C HIS A 118 18.90 5.30 -39.35
N PRO A 119 19.67 6.41 -39.44
CA PRO A 119 20.33 6.80 -40.69
C PRO A 119 21.30 5.72 -41.19
N TYR A 120 22.08 5.10 -40.29
CA TYR A 120 22.98 4.01 -40.67
C TYR A 120 22.23 2.79 -41.21
N LYS A 121 21.09 2.44 -40.60
CA LYS A 121 20.24 1.33 -41.07
C LYS A 121 19.64 1.60 -42.44
N VAL A 122 19.18 2.82 -42.69
CA VAL A 122 18.67 3.26 -44.00
C VAL A 122 19.77 3.16 -45.05
N LEU A 123 20.95 3.75 -44.81
CA LEU A 123 22.10 3.67 -45.72
C LEU A 123 22.50 2.21 -46.03
N THR A 124 22.54 1.36 -45.01
CA THR A 124 22.87 -0.06 -45.21
C THR A 124 21.82 -0.78 -46.05
N ALA A 125 20.54 -0.44 -45.88
CA ALA A 125 19.45 -1.00 -46.67
C ALA A 125 19.52 -0.51 -48.14
N GLU A 126 19.76 0.77 -48.36
CA GLU A 126 19.97 1.36 -49.70
C GLU A 126 21.10 0.65 -50.44
N MET A 127 22.28 0.53 -49.82
CA MET A 127 23.43 -0.17 -50.40
C MET A 127 23.11 -1.64 -50.75
N ARG A 128 22.30 -2.34 -49.94
CA ARG A 128 21.86 -3.71 -50.25
C ARG A 128 20.94 -3.74 -51.45
N THR A 129 19.99 -2.81 -51.54
CA THR A 129 19.08 -2.72 -52.69
C THR A 129 19.83 -2.40 -53.99
N GLU A 130 20.82 -1.50 -53.95
CA GLU A 130 21.68 -1.19 -55.08
C GLU A 130 22.51 -2.40 -55.53
N GLN A 131 23.11 -3.14 -54.59
CA GLN A 131 23.84 -4.38 -54.91
C GLN A 131 22.95 -5.43 -55.55
N LEU A 132 21.70 -5.58 -55.08
CA LEU A 132 20.74 -6.48 -55.69
C LEU A 132 20.36 -6.03 -57.10
N ALA A 133 20.11 -4.75 -57.31
CA ALA A 133 19.84 -4.20 -58.64
C ALA A 133 21.01 -4.44 -59.61
N GLN A 134 22.25 -4.20 -59.17
CA GLN A 134 23.44 -4.49 -59.97
C GLN A 134 23.60 -5.98 -60.28
N ARG A 135 23.29 -6.87 -59.33
CA ARG A 135 23.30 -8.33 -59.55
C ARG A 135 22.27 -8.75 -60.58
N VAL A 136 21.04 -8.22 -60.51
CA VAL A 136 19.99 -8.50 -61.50
C VAL A 136 20.38 -8.00 -62.89
N LEU A 137 20.94 -6.79 -63.00
CA LEU A 137 21.45 -6.26 -64.26
C LEU A 137 22.58 -7.11 -64.84
N LYS A 138 23.53 -7.56 -64.02
CA LYS A 138 24.61 -8.47 -64.46
C LYS A 138 24.08 -9.85 -64.86
N ALA A 139 23.11 -10.39 -64.14
CA ALA A 139 22.46 -11.66 -64.50
C ALA A 139 21.67 -11.54 -65.81
N GLY A 140 21.01 -10.39 -66.05
CA GLY A 140 20.33 -10.08 -67.32
C GLY A 140 21.30 -9.91 -68.49
N ALA A 141 22.48 -9.32 -68.26
CA ALA A 141 23.53 -9.19 -69.27
C ALA A 141 24.23 -10.51 -69.61
N GLY A 142 24.12 -11.54 -68.74
CA GLY A 142 24.64 -12.89 -68.96
C GLY A 142 23.65 -13.85 -69.65
N PHE A 143 22.41 -13.43 -69.92
CA PHE A 143 21.44 -14.24 -70.65
C PHE A 143 21.70 -14.13 -72.16
N GLN A 144 22.65 -14.91 -72.68
CA GLN A 144 22.66 -15.25 -74.10
C GLN A 144 21.44 -16.11 -74.38
N ALA A 145 20.47 -15.56 -75.12
CA ALA A 145 19.36 -16.35 -75.65
C ALA A 145 19.94 -17.57 -76.38
N PRO A 146 19.44 -18.80 -76.12
CA PRO A 146 19.90 -19.97 -76.86
C PRO A 146 19.63 -19.73 -78.35
N ASN A 147 20.69 -19.88 -79.14
CA ASN A 147 20.69 -19.67 -80.59
C ASN A 147 19.72 -20.70 -81.21
N LEU A 148 18.53 -20.25 -81.63
CA LEU A 148 17.45 -21.08 -82.21
C LEU A 148 17.77 -21.58 -83.64
N GLY A 149 19.03 -21.97 -83.89
CA GLY A 149 19.54 -22.31 -85.23
C GLY A 149 20.07 -23.75 -85.39
N GLN A 150 19.93 -24.65 -84.42
CA GLN A 150 20.48 -26.02 -84.51
C GLN A 150 19.47 -27.16 -84.25
N LEU A 151 18.18 -26.94 -84.49
CA LEU A 151 17.15 -28.01 -84.44
C LEU A 151 16.39 -28.18 -85.76
N ALA A 152 17.06 -28.01 -86.90
CA ALA A 152 16.53 -28.39 -88.20
C ALA A 152 17.66 -28.83 -89.14
N ALA A 153 17.99 -30.13 -89.10
CA ALA A 153 18.42 -30.99 -90.22
C ALA A 153 19.04 -32.27 -89.66
#